data_AF-A0A9E4QF79-F1
#
_entry.id   AF-A0A9E4QF79-F1
#
_cell.length_a   1.000
_cell.length_b   1.000
_cell.length_c   1.000
_cell.angle_alpha   90.00
_cell.angle_beta   90.00
_cell.angle_gamma   90.00
#
_symmetry.space_group_name_H-M   'P 1'
#
loop_
_entity.id
_entity.type
_entity.pdbx_description
1 polymer ?
#
loop_
_entity_poly.entity_id
_entity_poly.type
_entity_poly.pdbx_seq_one_letter_code
_entity_poly.pdbx_strand_id
1 'polypeptide(L)' 'NIDTSQADALFLSGTNWRTVDLLRMMESDLGIPVFSANQVTMWAALGRLGIPARPGFGGLMDQS' A
#
# COMPACT_ATOMS: atom_id res chain seq x y z
N ASN A 1 0.84 16.75 11.40
CA ASN A 1 1.69 15.78 12.10
C ASN A 1 0.81 14.56 12.39
N ILE A 2 1.10 13.40 11.80
CA ILE A 2 0.37 12.16 12.06
C ILE A 2 1.21 11.37 13.06
N ASP A 3 0.62 10.96 14.18
CA ASP A 3 1.29 10.10 15.17
C ASP A 3 1.13 8.64 14.74
N THR A 4 2.25 7.99 14.43
CA THR A 4 2.34 6.58 14.04
C THR A 4 3.05 5.72 15.07
N SER A 5 3.38 6.26 16.25
CA SER A 5 4.25 5.59 17.24
C SER A 5 3.72 4.26 17.77
N GLN A 6 2.40 4.04 17.71
CA GLN A 6 1.74 2.80 18.15
C GLN A 6 1.01 2.08 17.01
N ALA A 7 1.17 2.53 15.76
CA ALA A 7 0.46 1.95 14.63
C ALA A 7 1.29 0.83 14.00
N ASP A 8 0.70 -0.34 13.81
CA ASP A 8 1.33 -1.44 13.07
C ASP A 8 1.39 -1.17 11.56
N ALA A 9 0.45 -0.35 11.05
CA ALA A 9 0.36 0.06 9.64
C ALA A 9 -0.53 1.30 9.47
N LEU A 10 -0.38 1.99 8.34
CA LEU A 10 -1.24 3.09 7.91
C LEU A 10 -2.13 2.64 6.73
N PHE A 11 -3.45 2.82 6.86
CA PHE A 11 -4.39 2.57 5.75
C PHE A 11 -5.01 3.87 5.23
N LEU A 12 -4.74 4.16 3.96
CA LEU A 12 -5.32 5.28 3.22
C LEU A 12 -6.63 4.82 2.56
N SER A 13 -7.75 5.11 3.23
CA SER A 13 -9.08 4.67 2.79
C SER A 13 -9.62 5.40 1.56
N GLY A 14 -9.14 6.61 1.28
CA GLY A 14 -9.60 7.41 0.14
C GLY A 14 -9.11 6.88 -1.21
N THR A 15 -10.02 6.70 -2.16
CA THR A 15 -9.69 6.25 -3.54
C THR A 15 -9.35 7.39 -4.50
N ASN A 16 -9.65 8.63 -4.10
CA ASN A 16 -9.52 9.81 -4.97
C ASN A 16 -8.06 10.29 -5.16
N TRP A 17 -7.13 9.79 -4.35
CA TRP A 17 -5.73 10.23 -4.39
C TRP A 17 -4.89 9.23 -5.17
N ARG A 18 -4.02 9.72 -6.06
CA ARG A 18 -2.99 8.90 -6.73
C ARG A 18 -1.84 8.61 -5.77
N THR A 19 -2.10 7.78 -4.78
CA THR A 19 -1.13 7.46 -3.71
C THR A 19 -0.28 6.24 -4.02
N VAL A 20 -0.66 5.41 -4.99
CA VAL A 20 0.00 4.12 -5.27
C VAL A 20 1.50 4.28 -5.55
N ASP A 21 1.89 5.33 -6.29
CA ASP A 21 3.29 5.62 -6.60
C ASP A 21 4.08 6.19 -5.40
N LEU A 22 3.38 6.67 -4.38
CA LEU A 22 3.96 7.29 -3.18
C LEU A 22 4.05 6.31 -2.01
N LEU A 23 3.37 5.16 -2.06
CA LEU A 23 3.29 4.23 -0.92
C LEU A 23 4.68 3.82 -0.43
N ARG A 24 5.60 3.53 -1.35
CA ARG A 24 6.97 3.13 -0.98
C ARG A 24 7.78 4.24 -0.31
N MET A 25 7.58 5.48 -0.74
CA MET A 25 8.17 6.65 -0.07
C MET A 25 7.58 6.81 1.33
N MET A 26 6.26 6.70 1.46
CA MET A 26 5.58 6.83 2.75
C MET A 26 5.97 5.71 3.73
N GLU A 27 6.13 4.47 3.26
CA GLU A 27 6.66 3.36 4.06
C GLU A 27 8.07 3.66 4.58
N SER A 28 8.94 4.20 3.72
CA SER A 28 10.30 4.58 4.08
C SER A 28 10.33 5.72 5.11
N ASP A 29 9.45 6.71 4.96
CA ASP A 29 9.41 7.89 5.82
C ASP A 29 8.77 7.59 7.19
N LEU A 30 7.74 6.74 7.21
CA LEU A 30 7.00 6.39 8.43
C LEU A 30 7.59 5.19 9.18
N GLY A 31 8.40 4.36 8.52
CA GLY A 31 8.97 3.15 9.10
C GLY A 31 7.96 2.02 9.35
N ILE A 32 6.71 2.19 8.89
CA ILE A 32 5.63 1.21 9.02
C ILE A 32 4.99 0.96 7.65
N PRO A 33 4.38 -0.22 7.42
CA PRO A 33 3.64 -0.53 6.21
C PRO A 33 2.56 0.51 5.90
N VAL A 34 2.39 0.84 4.63
CA VAL A 34 1.36 1.78 4.16
C VAL A 34 0.54 1.14 3.04
N PHE A 35 -0.76 1.08 3.26
CA PHE A 35 -1.72 0.50 2.34
C PHE A 35 -2.67 1.57 1.81
N SER A 36 -3.15 1.43 0.59
CA SER A 36 -4.27 2.23 0.08
C SER A 36 -5.45 1.35 -0.34
N ALA A 37 -6.66 1.90 -0.29
CA ALA A 37 -7.86 1.20 -0.77
C ALA A 37 -7.70 0.72 -2.23
N ASN A 38 -7.11 1.55 -3.10
CA ASN A 38 -6.86 1.21 -4.50
C ASN A 38 -5.88 0.04 -4.63
N GLN A 39 -4.73 0.11 -3.94
CA GLN A 39 -3.69 -0.94 -3.96
C GLN A 39 -4.24 -2.27 -3.43
N VAL A 40 -4.93 -2.27 -2.28
CA VAL A 40 -5.51 -3.48 -1.68
C VAL A 40 -6.54 -4.11 -2.61
N THR A 41 -7.37 -3.29 -3.28
CA THR A 41 -8.36 -3.78 -4.24
C THR A 41 -7.67 -4.44 -5.45
N MET A 42 -6.63 -3.82 -5.99
CA MET A 42 -5.86 -4.37 -7.12
C MET A 42 -5.15 -5.67 -6.72
N TRP A 43 -4.46 -5.69 -5.59
CA TRP A 43 -3.82 -6.89 -5.03
C TRP A 43 -4.82 -8.05 -4.89
N ALA A 44 -5.98 -7.80 -4.28
CA ALA A 44 -7.01 -8.81 -4.08
C ALA A 44 -7.66 -9.30 -5.38
N ALA A 45 -7.74 -8.46 -6.42
CA ALA A 45 -8.23 -8.84 -7.73
C ALA A 45 -7.20 -9.69 -8.49
N LEU A 46 -5.93 -9.27 -8.51
CA LEU A 46 -4.83 -9.99 -9.13
C LEU A 46 -4.65 -11.38 -8.53
N GLY A 47 -4.68 -11.49 -7.20
CA GLY A 47 -4.61 -12.78 -6.50
C GLY A 47 -5.77 -13.72 -6.85
N ARG A 48 -6.99 -13.21 -7.03
CA ARG A 48 -8.13 -14.02 -7.50
C ARG A 48 -8.00 -14.49 -8.94
N LEU A 49 -7.31 -13.72 -9.77
CA LEU A 49 -7.06 -14.05 -11.18
C LEU A 49 -5.81 -14.91 -11.38
N GLY A 50 -5.02 -15.15 -10.32
CA GLY A 50 -3.72 -15.84 -10.43
C GLY A 50 -2.68 -15.04 -11.22
N ILE A 51 -2.84 -13.72 -11.29
CA ILE A 51 -1.91 -12.82 -11.99
C ILE A 51 -0.93 -12.26 -10.95
N PRO A 52 0.40 -12.35 -11.18
CA PRO A 52 1.37 -11.79 -10.25
C PRO A 52 1.28 -10.26 -10.20
N ALA A 53 1.47 -9.71 -9.01
CA ALA A 53 1.57 -8.27 -8.85
C ALA A 53 2.87 -7.74 -9.46
N ARG A 54 2.83 -6.49 -9.92
CA ARG A 54 4.04 -5.80 -10.36
C ARG A 54 4.71 -5.12 -9.15
N PRO A 55 6.01 -5.31 -8.94
CA PRO A 55 6.73 -4.62 -7.87
C PRO A 55 6.88 -3.12 -8.15
N GLY A 56 7.19 -2.35 -7.10
CA GLY A 56 7.39 -0.90 -7.13
C GLY A 56 6.21 -0.08 -6.61
N PHE A 57 5.14 -0.74 -6.15
CA PHE A 57 3.90 -0.08 -5.69
C PHE A 57 3.64 -0.31 -4.19
N GLY A 58 4.70 -0.36 -3.39
CA GLY A 58 4.66 -0.57 -1.93
C GLY A 58 4.79 -2.04 -1.53
N GLY A 59 5.07 -2.26 -0.25
CA GLY A 59 5.42 -3.59 0.28
C GLY A 59 4.38 -4.68 0.01
N LEU A 60 3.09 -4.34 -0.05
CA LEU A 60 2.02 -5.32 -0.34
C LEU A 60 2.16 -5.95 -1.74
N MET A 61 2.46 -5.13 -2.75
CA MET A 61 2.56 -5.58 -4.15
C MET A 61 3.90 -6.25 -4.44
N ASP A 62 4.95 -5.85 -3.70
CA ASP A 62 6.30 -6.42 -3.84
C ASP A 62 6.41 -7.85 -3.27
N GLN A 63 5.49 -8.24 -2.39
CA GLN A 63 5.48 -9.54 -1.70
C GLN A 63 4.51 -10.58 -2.32
N SER A 64 3.77 -10.19 -3.36
CA SER A 64 2.66 -10.97 -3.94
C SER A 64 2.90 -11.49 -5.34
#